data_AF-A0A953ZZI9-F1
#
_entry.id   AF-A0A953ZZI9-F1
#
_cell.length_a   1.000
_cell.length_b   1.000
_cell.length_c   1.000
_cell.angle_alpha   90.00
_cell.angle_beta   90.00
_cell.angle_gamma   90.00
#
_symmetry.space_group_name_H-M   'P 1'
#
loop_
_entity.id
_entity.type
_entity.pdbx_description
1 polymer ?
#
loop_
_entity_poly.entity_id
_entity_poly.type
_entity_poly.pdbx_seq_one_letter_code
_entity_poly.pdbx_strand_id
1 'polypeptide(L)'
;MRNLVIGTLAVFTLLFAGCSESGAAATTPETAATAIKAIFSKIGTAAATVKDEATAKTAGTTIGGLVETAKATLGKLPKDAIAKVMGMIGGEKGKLLETLGKLPANLQTHLKSAIEKLTALGK
;
A
#
# COMPACT_ATOMS: atom_id res chain seq x y z
N MET A 1 -7.07 -36.52 -2.62
CA MET A 1 -7.57 -35.61 -1.57
C MET A 1 -7.13 -34.20 -1.95
N ARG A 2 -8.02 -33.40 -2.54
CA ARG A 2 -7.75 -32.04 -3.00
C ARG A 2 -8.47 -31.11 -2.02
N ASN A 3 -7.76 -30.49 -1.09
CA ASN A 3 -8.30 -29.39 -0.32
C ASN A 3 -7.17 -28.49 0.20
N LEU A 4 -7.39 -27.19 0.02
CA LEU A 4 -6.97 -26.13 0.93
C LEU A 4 -5.61 -25.45 0.72
N VAL A 5 -5.40 -24.83 -0.45
CA VAL A 5 -4.57 -23.59 -0.56
C VAL A 5 -5.19 -22.66 -1.62
N ILE A 6 -6.43 -22.19 -1.40
CA ILE A 6 -7.10 -21.21 -2.30
C ILE A 6 -7.51 -19.93 -1.51
N GLY A 7 -7.23 -19.85 -0.21
CA GLY A 7 -7.73 -18.77 0.65
C GLY A 7 -7.00 -17.42 0.52
N THR A 8 -5.71 -17.38 0.21
CA THR A 8 -4.92 -16.14 0.31
C THR A 8 -4.80 -15.36 -1.00
N LEU A 9 -5.06 -16.01 -2.14
CA LEU A 9 -4.93 -15.36 -3.46
C LEU A 9 -6.23 -14.68 -3.93
N ALA A 10 -7.38 -15.09 -3.39
CA ALA A 10 -8.68 -14.53 -3.79
C ALA A 10 -8.96 -13.12 -3.23
N VAL A 11 -8.29 -12.71 -2.14
CA VAL A 11 -8.38 -11.36 -1.59
C VAL A 11 -7.66 -10.32 -2.46
N PHE A 12 -6.72 -10.75 -3.30
CA PHE A 12 -6.02 -9.82 -4.19
C PHE A 12 -6.87 -9.44 -5.41
N THR A 13 -7.75 -10.33 -5.88
CA THR A 13 -8.54 -10.13 -7.09
C THR A 13 -9.87 -9.41 -6.85
N LEU A 14 -10.48 -9.53 -5.67
CA LEU A 14 -11.72 -8.80 -5.35
C LEU A 14 -11.51 -7.33 -4.97
N LEU A 15 -10.28 -6.90 -4.69
CA LEU A 15 -9.99 -5.54 -4.22
C LEU A 15 -9.90 -4.49 -5.34
N PHE A 16 -10.26 -4.86 -6.57
CA PHE A 16 -10.45 -3.95 -7.71
C PHE A 16 -11.92 -3.83 -8.18
N ALA A 17 -12.85 -4.57 -7.56
CA ALA A 17 -14.26 -4.57 -7.99
C ALA A 17 -15.06 -3.31 -7.57
N GLY A 18 -14.42 -2.33 -6.91
CA GLY A 18 -15.06 -1.09 -6.46
C GLY A 18 -14.59 0.19 -7.17
N CYS A 19 -13.74 0.09 -8.19
CA CYS A 19 -13.37 1.24 -9.01
C CYS A 19 -14.18 1.15 -10.31
N SER A 20 -15.37 1.75 -10.31
CA SER A 20 -16.22 1.89 -11.49
C SER A 20 -15.40 2.38 -12.70
N GLU A 21 -15.59 1.67 -13.82
CA GLU A 21 -15.57 2.14 -15.19
C GLU A 21 -14.59 3.28 -15.56
N SER A 22 -13.54 2.93 -16.28
CA SER A 22 -13.37 3.43 -17.65
C SER A 22 -12.12 2.83 -18.26
N GLY A 23 -12.14 2.70 -19.59
CA GLY A 23 -11.16 1.98 -20.39
C GLY A 23 -9.72 2.46 -20.24
N ALA A 24 -8.87 1.98 -21.14
CA ALA A 24 -7.46 2.37 -21.26
C ALA A 24 -7.29 3.91 -21.38
N ALA A 25 -7.39 4.61 -20.26
CA ALA A 25 -7.18 6.03 -20.12
C ALA A 25 -5.87 6.19 -19.37
N ALA A 26 -5.00 7.07 -19.89
CA ALA A 26 -3.80 7.50 -19.20
C ALA A 26 -4.12 7.69 -17.72
N THR A 27 -3.45 6.92 -16.85
CA THR A 27 -3.64 7.06 -15.40
C THR A 27 -3.31 8.51 -15.06
N THR A 28 -4.31 9.31 -14.69
CA THR A 28 -4.09 10.69 -14.32
C THR A 28 -3.41 10.73 -12.95
N PRO A 29 -2.64 11.78 -12.63
CA PRO A 29 -2.07 11.94 -11.30
C PRO A 29 -3.14 11.92 -10.20
N GLU A 30 -4.36 12.38 -10.47
CA GLU A 30 -5.45 12.41 -9.49
C GLU A 30 -6.00 11.01 -9.17
N THR A 31 -6.23 10.19 -10.20
CA THR A 31 -6.67 8.80 -10.03
C THR A 31 -5.58 7.97 -9.36
N ALA A 32 -4.33 8.16 -9.77
CA ALA A 32 -3.21 7.53 -9.08
C ALA A 32 -3.10 7.99 -7.63
N ALA A 33 -3.19 9.29 -7.33
CA ALA A 33 -3.12 9.79 -5.97
C ALA A 33 -4.22 9.19 -5.10
N THR A 34 -5.43 9.03 -5.63
CA THR A 34 -6.54 8.37 -4.93
C THR A 34 -6.25 6.90 -4.65
N ALA A 35 -5.72 6.17 -5.64
CA ALA A 35 -5.33 4.77 -5.47
C ALA A 35 -4.19 4.60 -4.46
N ILE A 36 -3.15 5.44 -4.54
CA ILE A 36 -2.04 5.43 -3.60
C ILE A 36 -2.51 5.83 -2.20
N LYS A 37 -3.38 6.82 -2.07
CA LYS A 37 -3.99 7.21 -0.78
C LYS A 37 -4.75 6.04 -0.15
N ALA A 38 -5.57 5.34 -0.93
CA ALA A 38 -6.25 4.13 -0.45
C ALA A 38 -5.27 3.04 0.00
N ILE A 39 -4.13 2.89 -0.70
CA ILE A 39 -3.05 1.99 -0.30
C ILE A 39 -2.44 2.41 1.04
N PHE A 40 -2.08 3.68 1.22
CA PHE A 40 -1.52 4.18 2.49
C PHE A 40 -2.48 3.96 3.66
N SER A 41 -3.77 4.27 3.47
CA SER A 41 -4.81 4.02 4.47
C SER A 41 -4.92 2.52 4.85
N LYS A 42 -4.86 1.62 3.86
CA LYS A 42 -4.86 0.17 4.08
C LYS A 42 -3.60 -0.31 4.80
N ILE A 43 -2.43 0.23 4.48
CA ILE A 43 -1.17 -0.07 5.19
C ILE A 43 -1.28 0.39 6.64
N GLY A 44 -1.80 1.60 6.90
CA GLY A 44 -2.05 2.10 8.26
C GLY A 44 -3.01 1.20 9.04
N THR A 45 -4.06 0.71 8.40
CA THR A 45 -5.01 -0.24 9.00
C THR A 45 -4.34 -1.59 9.29
N ALA A 46 -3.60 -2.15 8.33
CA ALA A 46 -2.86 -3.39 8.51
C ALA A 46 -1.85 -3.26 9.66
N ALA A 47 -1.16 -2.13 9.76
CA ALA A 47 -0.26 -1.81 10.85
C ALA A 47 -0.97 -1.73 12.21
N ALA A 48 -2.15 -1.12 12.27
CA ALA A 48 -2.94 -1.03 13.50
C ALA A 48 -3.47 -2.40 13.99
N THR A 49 -3.57 -3.39 13.10
CA THR A 49 -3.98 -4.77 13.48
C THR A 49 -2.83 -5.60 14.07
N VAL A 50 -1.60 -5.10 13.99
CA VAL A 50 -0.43 -5.82 14.50
C VAL A 50 -0.37 -5.73 16.02
N LYS A 51 -0.52 -6.88 16.68
CA LYS A 51 -0.48 -7.00 18.15
C LYS A 51 0.59 -8.00 18.63
N ASP A 52 1.12 -8.80 17.71
CA ASP A 52 2.02 -9.92 17.95
C ASP A 52 2.81 -10.25 16.66
N GLU A 53 3.80 -11.13 16.76
CA GLU A 53 4.69 -11.46 15.64
C GLU A 53 3.95 -12.16 14.47
N ALA A 54 2.93 -12.96 14.77
CA ALA A 54 2.14 -13.66 13.75
C ALA A 54 1.32 -12.66 12.91
N THR A 55 0.66 -11.70 13.57
CA THR A 55 -0.06 -10.61 12.90
C THR A 55 0.91 -9.67 12.17
N ALA A 56 2.10 -9.44 12.70
CA ALA A 56 3.12 -8.65 12.01
C ALA A 56 3.64 -9.27 10.72
N LYS A 57 3.85 -10.59 10.70
CA LYS A 57 4.30 -11.30 9.47
C LYS A 57 3.22 -11.25 8.38
N THR A 58 1.96 -11.40 8.79
CA THR A 58 0.79 -11.28 7.92
C THR A 58 0.61 -9.85 7.39
N ALA A 59 0.71 -8.86 8.28
CA ALA A 59 0.67 -7.46 7.91
C ALA A 59 1.84 -7.08 7.00
N GLY A 60 3.06 -7.53 7.29
CA GLY A 60 4.24 -7.30 6.45
C GLY A 60 4.07 -7.86 5.03
N THR A 61 3.45 -9.03 4.89
CA THR A 61 3.12 -9.63 3.57
C THR A 61 2.08 -8.80 2.83
N THR A 62 1.01 -8.43 3.53
CA THR A 62 -0.08 -7.60 2.97
C THR A 62 0.44 -6.24 2.52
N ILE A 63 1.22 -5.58 3.38
CA ILE A 63 1.85 -4.30 3.12
C ILE A 63 2.83 -4.41 1.95
N GLY A 64 3.62 -5.49 1.87
CA GLY A 64 4.49 -5.75 0.73
C GLY A 64 3.75 -5.78 -0.61
N GLY A 65 2.61 -6.49 -0.67
CA GLY A 65 1.75 -6.52 -1.86
C GLY A 65 1.10 -5.17 -2.20
N LEU A 66 0.75 -4.39 -1.18
CA LEU A 66 0.23 -3.03 -1.35
C LEU A 66 1.30 -2.08 -1.91
N VAL A 67 2.56 -2.19 -1.46
CA VAL A 67 3.70 -1.41 -1.98
C VAL A 67 3.99 -1.76 -3.44
N GLU A 68 3.96 -3.05 -3.81
CA GLU A 68 4.13 -3.48 -5.20
C GLU A 68 3.02 -2.92 -6.10
N THR A 69 1.78 -2.90 -5.60
CA THR A 69 0.63 -2.29 -6.31
C THR A 69 0.81 -0.79 -6.48
N ALA A 70 1.27 -0.10 -5.44
CA ALA A 70 1.58 1.32 -5.51
C ALA A 70 2.68 1.61 -6.53
N LYS A 71 3.74 0.78 -6.55
CA LYS A 71 4.82 0.85 -7.53
C LYS A 71 4.32 0.63 -8.95
N ALA A 72 3.47 -0.36 -9.19
CA ALA A 72 2.88 -0.60 -10.51
C ALA A 72 1.98 0.57 -10.97
N THR A 73 1.28 1.22 -10.02
CA THR A 73 0.44 2.38 -10.31
C THR A 73 1.28 3.62 -10.63
N LEU A 74 2.31 3.91 -9.81
CA LEU A 74 3.23 5.02 -10.03
C LEU A 74 4.11 4.81 -11.26
N GLY A 75 4.52 3.57 -11.56
CA GLY A 75 5.33 3.23 -12.72
C GLY A 75 4.62 3.43 -14.07
N LYS A 76 3.29 3.60 -14.06
CA LYS A 76 2.50 3.97 -15.24
C LYS A 76 2.44 5.49 -15.47
N LEU A 77 2.97 6.29 -14.55
CA LEU A 77 2.95 7.74 -14.61
C LEU A 77 4.31 8.32 -15.01
N PRO A 78 4.33 9.49 -15.67
CA PRO A 78 5.57 10.25 -15.83
C PRO A 78 6.07 10.76 -14.46
N LYS A 79 7.39 10.94 -14.33
CA LYS A 79 8.04 11.38 -13.07
C LYS A 79 7.43 12.65 -12.46
N ASP A 80 7.05 13.62 -13.30
CA ASP A 80 6.35 14.84 -12.88
C ASP A 80 5.01 14.55 -12.17
N ALA A 81 4.23 13.60 -12.72
CA ALA A 81 2.97 13.18 -12.14
C ALA A 81 3.18 12.38 -10.84
N ILE A 82 4.26 11.58 -10.76
CA ILE A 82 4.64 10.87 -9.53
C ILE A 82 4.94 11.87 -8.41
N ALA A 83 5.74 12.91 -8.68
CA ALA A 83 6.03 13.95 -7.69
C ALA A 83 4.75 14.65 -7.21
N LYS A 84 3.83 14.97 -8.13
CA LYS A 84 2.51 15.53 -7.81
C LYS A 84 1.68 14.59 -6.92
N VAL A 85 1.60 13.31 -7.26
CA VAL A 85 0.92 12.28 -6.45
C VAL A 85 1.51 12.21 -5.05
N MET A 86 2.84 12.16 -4.95
CA MET A 86 3.56 12.06 -3.68
C MET A 86 3.35 13.31 -2.81
N GLY A 87 3.25 14.50 -3.42
CA GLY A 87 2.86 15.73 -2.75
C GLY A 87 1.42 15.67 -2.20
N MET A 88 0.47 15.10 -2.97
CA MET A 88 -0.93 14.98 -2.55
C MET A 88 -1.14 13.99 -1.39
N ILE A 89 -0.34 12.93 -1.32
CA ILE A 89 -0.43 11.90 -0.27
C ILE A 89 0.50 12.17 0.93
N GLY A 90 1.26 13.26 0.93
CA GLY A 90 2.25 13.56 1.98
C GLY A 90 1.68 13.49 3.41
N GLY A 91 0.42 13.89 3.60
CA GLY A 91 -0.28 13.78 4.89
C GLY A 91 -0.53 12.34 5.34
N GLU A 92 -0.79 11.41 4.42
CA GLU A 92 -0.99 9.99 4.74
C GLU A 92 0.31 9.33 5.18
N LYS A 93 1.43 9.71 4.56
CA LYS A 93 2.77 9.27 4.99
C LYS A 93 3.03 9.65 6.45
N GLY A 94 2.65 10.87 6.86
CA GLY A 94 2.77 11.32 8.24
C GLY A 94 2.00 10.42 9.22
N LYS A 95 0.74 10.12 8.91
CA LYS A 95 -0.08 9.21 9.73
C LYS A 95 0.53 7.82 9.83
N LEU A 96 1.09 7.31 8.73
CA LEU A 96 1.71 6.00 8.69
C LEU A 96 2.96 5.93 9.57
N LEU A 97 3.79 6.98 9.55
CA LEU A 97 4.93 7.11 10.45
C LEU A 97 4.50 7.23 11.92
N GLU A 98 3.39 7.93 12.20
CA GLU A 98 2.84 8.05 13.54
C GLU A 98 2.34 6.69 14.07
N THR A 99 1.64 5.91 13.24
CA THR A 99 1.26 4.52 13.56
C THR A 99 2.47 3.64 13.77
N LEU A 100 3.54 3.83 12.98
CA LEU A 100 4.79 3.11 13.12
C LEU A 100 5.48 3.40 14.46
N GLY A 101 5.45 4.66 14.91
CA GLY A 101 5.95 5.04 16.23
C GLY A 101 5.19 4.41 17.41
N LYS A 102 3.94 3.99 17.19
CA LYS A 102 3.09 3.30 18.19
C LYS A 102 3.28 1.78 18.21
N LEU A 103 3.98 1.22 17.22
CA LEU A 103 4.24 -0.22 17.13
C LEU A 103 5.50 -0.61 17.91
N PRO A 104 5.59 -1.83 18.45
CA PRO A 104 6.80 -2.33 19.10
C PRO A 104 7.93 -2.53 18.07
N ALA A 105 9.18 -2.28 18.50
CA ALA A 105 10.34 -2.13 17.61
C ALA A 105 10.61 -3.34 16.69
N ASN A 106 10.32 -4.56 17.16
CA ASN A 106 10.44 -5.78 16.36
C ASN A 106 9.49 -5.79 15.14
N LEU A 107 8.39 -5.05 15.20
CA LEU A 107 7.35 -5.01 14.16
C LEU A 107 7.47 -3.75 13.28
N GLN A 108 8.15 -2.71 13.80
CA GLN A 108 8.47 -1.49 13.06
C GLN A 108 9.30 -1.77 11.80
N THR A 109 10.20 -2.75 11.81
CA THR A 109 11.13 -3.03 10.70
C THR A 109 10.41 -3.33 9.38
N HIS A 110 9.37 -4.16 9.42
CA HIS A 110 8.60 -4.52 8.22
C HIS A 110 7.86 -3.33 7.63
N LEU A 111 7.26 -2.53 8.51
CA LEU A 111 6.50 -1.34 8.13
C LEU A 111 7.40 -0.21 7.65
N LYS A 112 8.56 -0.04 8.28
CA LYS A 112 9.54 0.99 7.92
C LYS A 112 10.10 0.71 6.53
N SER A 113 10.45 -0.55 6.25
CA SER A 113 10.89 -0.96 4.91
C SER A 113 9.85 -0.65 3.83
N ALA A 114 8.57 -0.85 4.12
CA ALA A 114 7.49 -0.55 3.19
C ALA A 114 7.32 0.95 2.92
N ILE A 115 7.37 1.78 3.97
CA ILE A 115 7.30 3.25 3.83
C ILE A 115 8.52 3.79 3.08
N GLU A 116 9.71 3.23 3.34
CA GLU A 116 10.93 3.62 2.63
C GLU A 116 10.84 3.27 1.15
N LYS A 117 10.35 2.08 0.80
CA LYS A 117 10.09 1.69 -0.60
C LYS A 117 9.08 2.63 -1.27
N LEU A 118 7.99 2.98 -0.60
CA LEU A 118 7.02 3.94 -1.14
C LEU A 118 7.63 5.33 -1.32
N THR A 119 8.39 5.82 -0.34
CA THR A 119 9.04 7.13 -0.39
C THR A 119 10.09 7.18 -1.50
N ALA A 120 10.83 6.09 -1.72
CA ALA A 120 11.84 5.98 -2.78
C ALA A 120 11.24 6.06 -4.19
N LEU A 121 9.96 5.74 -4.37
CA LEU A 121 9.30 5.87 -5.67
C LEU A 121 9.02 7.33 -6.07
N GLY A 122 9.00 8.24 -5.09
CA GLY A 122 8.70 9.66 -5.29
C GLY A 122 9.90 10.58 -5.42
N LYS A 123 11.12 10.02 -5.39
CA LYS A 123 12.39 10.75 -5.38
C LYS A 123 13.08 10.58 -6.73
#